data_AF-A0A1H6R3E4-F1
#
_entry.id   AF-A0A1H6R3E4-F1
#
_cell.length_a   1.000
_cell.length_b   1.000
_cell.length_c   1.000
_cell.angle_alpha   90.00
_cell.angle_beta   90.00
_cell.angle_gamma   90.00
#
_symmetry.space_group_name_H-M   'P 1'
#
loop_
_entity.id
_entity.type
_entity.pdbx_description
1 polymer ?
#
loop_
_entity_poly.entity_id
_entity_poly.type
_entity_poly.pdbx_seq_one_letter_code
_entity_poly.pdbx_strand_id
1 'polypeptide(L)'
;MKKQKVSQMVYFLFSKFLLIAHMSAKLDEKDLLVKNAIAKRIKELRKSSGKKQNHFAIENLEKDKQALHRLESGRGASIYSINKFCKSIDISLKDFFDSPLF
;
A
#
# COMPACT_ATOMS: atom_id res chain seq x y z
N MET A 1 -43.23 -20.52 13.75
CA MET A 1 -42.72 -20.26 12.37
C MET A 1 -41.89 -18.99 12.18
N LYS A 2 -42.02 -17.90 12.97
CA LYS A 2 -41.27 -16.65 12.73
C LYS A 2 -39.75 -16.72 13.08
N LYS A 3 -39.37 -17.48 14.12
CA LYS A 3 -37.96 -17.57 14.60
C LYS A 3 -36.99 -18.23 13.59
N GLN A 4 -37.44 -19.25 12.84
CA GLN A 4 -36.61 -19.96 11.85
C GLN A 4 -36.18 -19.04 10.69
N LYS A 5 -37.11 -18.21 10.20
CA LYS A 5 -36.86 -17.28 9.08
C LYS A 5 -35.87 -16.18 9.45
N VAL A 6 -35.91 -15.68 10.69
CA VAL A 6 -34.97 -14.67 11.18
C VAL A 6 -33.56 -15.24 11.29
N SER A 7 -33.41 -16.47 11.79
CA SER A 7 -32.11 -17.14 11.87
C SER A 7 -31.51 -17.39 10.48
N GLN A 8 -32.29 -17.88 9.51
CA GLN A 8 -31.83 -18.03 8.13
C GLN A 8 -31.45 -16.69 7.47
N MET A 9 -32.20 -15.63 7.73
CA MET A 9 -31.90 -14.30 7.20
C MET A 9 -30.59 -13.75 7.79
N VAL A 10 -30.35 -13.93 9.09
CA VAL A 10 -29.10 -13.52 9.76
C VAL A 10 -27.91 -14.32 9.22
N TYR A 11 -28.05 -15.64 9.03
CA TYR A 11 -27.01 -16.46 8.41
C TYR A 11 -26.72 -16.05 6.97
N PHE A 12 -27.75 -15.74 6.19
CA PHE A 12 -27.61 -15.27 4.82
C PHE A 12 -26.92 -13.91 4.74
N LEU A 13 -27.26 -12.98 5.63
CA LEU A 13 -26.62 -11.67 5.73
C LEU A 13 -25.17 -11.79 6.21
N PHE A 14 -24.89 -12.64 7.18
CA PHE A 14 -23.54 -12.91 7.67
C PHE A 14 -22.67 -13.61 6.60
N SER A 15 -23.22 -14.57 5.88
CA SER A 15 -22.54 -15.24 4.76
C SER A 15 -22.27 -14.28 3.59
N LYS A 16 -23.25 -13.44 3.22
CA LYS A 16 -23.04 -12.36 2.24
C LYS A 16 -21.98 -11.36 2.71
N PHE A 17 -21.96 -11.01 3.99
CA PHE A 17 -20.93 -10.15 4.57
C PHE A 17 -19.55 -10.80 4.50
N LEU A 18 -19.44 -12.10 4.78
CA LEU A 18 -18.20 -12.86 4.68
C LEU A 18 -17.69 -12.99 3.23
N LEU A 19 -18.62 -13.10 2.28
CA LEU A 19 -18.35 -13.12 0.84
C LEU A 19 -17.85 -11.75 0.35
N ILE A 20 -18.47 -10.66 0.82
CA ILE A 20 -18.02 -9.28 0.55
C ILE A 20 -16.63 -9.03 1.16
N ALA A 21 -16.35 -9.56 2.35
CA ALA A 21 -15.05 -9.44 3.02
C ALA A 21 -13.91 -10.18 2.28
N HIS A 22 -14.22 -11.19 1.45
CA HIS A 22 -13.25 -11.88 0.60
C HIS A 22 -13.01 -11.19 -0.76
N MET A 23 -13.62 -10.03 -1.03
CA MET A 23 -13.43 -9.27 -2.28
C MET A 23 -12.21 -8.33 -2.26
N SER A 24 -11.10 -8.74 -1.65
CA SER A 24 -9.79 -8.18 -2.03
C SER A 24 -9.31 -9.02 -3.22
N ALA A 25 -9.12 -8.40 -4.39
CA ALA A 25 -8.47 -9.08 -5.52
C ALA A 25 -7.18 -9.71 -5.01
N LYS A 26 -7.15 -11.04 -4.93
CA LYS A 26 -6.02 -11.79 -4.38
C LYS A 26 -4.82 -11.48 -5.27
N LEU A 27 -3.85 -10.76 -4.73
CA LEU A 27 -2.59 -10.49 -5.43
C LEU A 27 -1.96 -11.83 -5.80
N ASP A 28 -1.60 -11.99 -7.07
CA ASP A 28 -0.80 -13.13 -7.47
C ASP A 28 0.65 -12.96 -7.02
N GLU A 29 1.49 -13.96 -7.26
CA GLU A 29 2.89 -13.91 -6.84
C GLU A 29 3.66 -12.76 -7.51
N LYS A 30 3.36 -12.47 -8.79
CA LYS A 30 4.02 -11.40 -9.54
C LYS A 30 3.64 -10.04 -8.97
N ASP A 31 2.36 -9.86 -8.65
CA ASP A 31 1.86 -8.65 -7.99
C ASP A 31 2.55 -8.42 -6.64
N LEU A 32 2.75 -9.49 -5.86
CA LEU A 32 3.46 -9.42 -4.59
C LEU A 32 4.93 -9.04 -4.76
N LEU A 33 5.61 -9.59 -5.78
CA LEU A 33 7.00 -9.23 -6.11
C LEU A 33 7.13 -7.75 -6.47
N VAL A 34 6.28 -7.25 -7.36
CA VAL A 34 6.27 -5.82 -7.76
C VAL A 34 5.98 -4.93 -6.56
N LYS A 35 4.97 -5.27 -5.76
CA LYS A 35 4.62 -4.53 -4.54
C LYS A 35 5.80 -4.43 -3.56
N ASN A 36 6.52 -5.53 -3.37
CA ASN A 36 7.68 -5.59 -2.48
C ASN A 36 8.87 -4.81 -3.05
N ALA A 37 9.11 -4.88 -4.35
CA ALA A 37 10.13 -4.10 -5.05
C ALA A 37 9.89 -2.59 -4.89
N ILE A 38 8.65 -2.12 -5.06
CA ILE A 38 8.26 -0.72 -4.84
C ILE A 38 8.56 -0.29 -3.40
N ALA A 39 8.11 -1.06 -2.41
CA ALA A 39 8.33 -0.74 -1.00
C ALA A 39 9.82 -0.68 -0.66
N LYS A 40 10.61 -1.61 -1.21
CA LYS A 40 12.07 -1.64 -1.07
C LYS A 40 12.73 -0.41 -1.71
N ARG A 41 12.34 -0.05 -2.94
CA ARG A 41 12.88 1.13 -3.65
C ARG A 41 12.63 2.43 -2.91
N ILE A 42 11.41 2.63 -2.38
CA ILE A 42 11.06 3.81 -1.56
C ILE A 42 11.97 3.87 -0.32
N LYS A 43 12.17 2.73 0.36
CA LYS A 43 13.03 2.64 1.54
C LYS A 43 14.49 2.94 1.22
N GLU A 44 15.00 2.46 0.08
CA GLU A 44 16.36 2.72 -0.40
C GLU A 44 16.58 4.21 -0.67
N LEU A 45 15.69 4.85 -1.45
CA LEU A 45 15.76 6.27 -1.77
C LEU A 45 15.65 7.17 -0.54
N ARG A 46 14.82 6.79 0.45
CA ARG A 46 14.83 7.49 1.73
C ARG A 46 16.16 7.33 2.46
N LYS A 47 16.70 6.10 2.52
CA LYS A 47 17.96 5.84 3.23
C LYS A 47 19.13 6.56 2.57
N SER A 48 19.17 6.67 1.25
CA SER A 48 20.21 7.42 0.53
C SER A 48 20.17 8.92 0.84
N SER A 49 19.03 9.47 1.27
CA SER A 49 18.94 10.84 1.76
C SER A 49 19.56 11.03 3.15
N GLY A 50 20.00 9.95 3.83
CA GLY A 50 20.52 9.97 5.20
C GLY A 50 19.46 10.16 6.30
N LYS A 51 18.17 10.26 5.94
CA LYS A 51 17.11 10.63 6.89
C LYS A 51 16.39 9.41 7.47
N LYS A 52 16.09 9.49 8.78
CA LYS A 52 15.13 8.59 9.42
C LYS A 52 13.72 8.88 8.91
N GLN A 53 12.84 7.90 9.05
CA GLN A 53 11.48 7.96 8.50
C GLN A 53 10.67 9.18 8.95
N ASN A 54 10.72 9.52 10.24
CA ASN A 54 10.02 10.71 10.76
C ASN A 54 10.54 12.00 10.12
N HIS A 55 11.86 12.21 10.13
CA HIS A 55 12.49 13.41 9.56
C HIS A 55 12.19 13.53 8.07
N PHE A 56 12.31 12.43 7.33
CA PHE A 56 11.99 12.44 5.91
C PHE A 56 10.52 12.81 5.64
N ALA A 57 9.58 12.25 6.42
CA ALA A 57 8.16 12.53 6.24
C ALA A 57 7.81 14.00 6.51
N ILE A 58 8.36 14.57 7.59
CA ILE A 58 8.16 15.97 7.98
C ILE A 58 8.72 16.91 6.92
N GLU A 59 9.94 16.67 6.45
CA GLU A 59 10.67 17.62 5.61
C GLU A 59 10.28 17.57 4.12
N ASN A 60 9.85 16.41 3.61
CA ASN A 60 9.71 16.22 2.15
C ASN A 60 8.27 15.92 1.73
N LEU A 61 7.47 15.30 2.60
CA LEU A 61 6.18 14.76 2.16
C LEU A 61 4.97 15.54 2.66
N GLU A 62 5.12 16.52 3.56
CA GLU A 62 4.03 17.20 4.30
C GLU A 62 2.99 16.21 4.86
N LYS A 63 3.42 14.96 5.10
CA LYS A 63 2.56 13.83 5.41
C LYS A 63 2.96 13.25 6.74
N ASP A 64 1.96 12.69 7.40
CA ASP A 64 2.17 11.85 8.57
C ASP A 64 3.16 10.71 8.24
N LYS A 65 4.09 10.46 9.16
CA LYS A 65 4.92 9.26 9.27
C LYS A 65 4.16 7.99 8.89
N GLN A 66 2.87 7.89 9.25
CA GLN A 66 2.01 6.77 8.90
C GLN A 66 1.93 6.51 7.39
N ALA A 67 1.84 7.56 6.57
CA ALA A 67 1.75 7.42 5.12
C ALA A 67 3.04 6.84 4.53
N LEU A 68 4.20 7.33 4.98
CA LEU A 68 5.50 6.80 4.56
C LEU A 68 5.72 5.38 5.06
N HIS A 69 5.33 5.08 6.30
CA HIS A 69 5.37 3.73 6.85
C HIS A 69 4.51 2.75 6.04
N ARG A 70 3.31 3.16 5.62
CA ARG A 70 2.43 2.35 4.75
C ARG A 70 3.11 1.99 3.42
N LEU A 71 3.81 2.96 2.81
CA LEU A 71 4.56 2.75 1.57
C LEU A 71 5.73 1.76 1.77
N GLU A 72 6.56 1.98 2.78
CA GLU A 72 7.73 1.13 3.06
C GLU A 72 7.37 -0.26 3.60
N SER A 73 6.16 -0.45 4.14
CA SER A 73 5.68 -1.75 4.62
C SER A 73 5.02 -2.61 3.54
N GLY A 74 4.91 -2.11 2.30
CA GLY A 74 4.28 -2.88 1.22
C GLY A 74 2.77 -3.07 1.41
N ARG A 75 2.09 -2.13 2.10
CA ARG A 75 0.62 -2.09 2.18
C ARG A 75 -0.04 -1.55 0.90
N GLY A 76 0.69 -1.56 -0.22
CA GLY A 76 0.25 -1.08 -1.51
C GLY A 76 0.58 0.40 -1.71
N ALA A 77 1.15 0.70 -2.87
CA ALA A 77 1.37 2.05 -3.35
C ALA A 77 0.67 2.18 -4.71
N SER A 78 -0.09 3.26 -4.91
CA SER A 78 -0.57 3.61 -6.24
C SER A 78 0.49 4.40 -7.00
N ILE A 79 0.40 4.42 -8.34
CA ILE A 79 1.30 5.23 -9.17
C ILE A 79 1.31 6.71 -8.75
N TYR A 80 0.16 7.26 -8.33
CA TYR A 80 0.06 8.62 -7.81
C TYR A 80 0.85 8.83 -6.52
N SER A 81 0.83 7.83 -5.62
CA SER A 81 1.59 7.90 -4.37
C SER A 81 3.10 7.82 -4.61
N ILE A 82 3.52 7.00 -5.58
CA ILE A 82 4.92 6.91 -6.02
C ILE A 82 5.35 8.23 -6.65
N ASN A 83 4.56 8.79 -7.57
CA ASN A 83 4.87 10.08 -8.20
C ASN A 83 5.00 11.22 -7.17
N LYS A 84 4.10 11.29 -6.17
CA LYS A 84 4.23 12.25 -5.07
C LYS A 84 5.51 12.07 -4.26
N PHE A 85 5.92 10.82 -4.02
CA PHE A 85 7.20 10.53 -3.39
C PHE A 85 8.38 10.98 -4.26
N CYS A 86 8.36 10.69 -5.56
CA CYS A 86 9.42 11.08 -6.50
C CYS A 86 9.61 12.60 -6.51
N LYS A 87 8.51 13.37 -6.61
CA LYS A 87 8.52 14.83 -6.53
C LYS A 87 9.13 15.38 -5.24
N SER A 88 8.95 14.68 -4.12
CA SER A 88 9.49 15.11 -2.82
C SER A 88 11.01 15.01 -2.71
N ILE A 89 11.65 14.24 -3.60
CA ILE A 89 13.11 14.05 -3.64
C ILE A 89 13.70 14.42 -5.00
N ASP A 90 12.93 15.16 -5.79
CA ASP A 90 13.34 15.68 -7.10
C ASP A 90 13.87 14.63 -8.09
N ILE A 91 13.18 13.49 -8.18
CA ILE A 91 13.43 12.48 -9.23
C ILE A 91 12.19 12.29 -10.10
N SER A 92 12.37 11.81 -11.34
CA SER A 92 11.25 11.44 -12.18
C SER A 92 10.70 10.06 -11.82
N LEU A 93 9.46 9.79 -12.25
CA LEU A 93 8.87 8.46 -12.13
C LEU A 93 9.66 7.41 -12.95
N LYS A 94 10.29 7.83 -14.05
CA LYS A 94 11.17 6.97 -14.85
C LYS A 94 12.38 6.54 -14.01
N ASP A 95 13.06 7.48 -13.36
CA ASP A 95 14.26 7.20 -12.54
C ASP A 95 13.94 6.32 -11.32
N PHE A 96 12.70 6.39 -10.83
CA PHE A 96 12.23 5.50 -9.77
C PHE A 96 12.25 4.03 -10.21
N PHE A 97 11.72 3.74 -11.40
CA PHE A 97 11.63 2.39 -11.97
C PHE A 97 12.90 1.95 -12.72
N ASP A 98 13.81 2.87 -13.01
CA ASP A 98 15.16 2.59 -13.53
C ASP A 98 16.07 2.07 -12.40
N SER A 99 15.74 0.86 -11.93
CA SER A 99 16.36 0.20 -10.78
C SER A 99 16.43 -1.30 -11.04
N PRO A 100 17.50 -2.00 -10.64
CA PRO A 100 17.60 -3.47 -10.77
C PRO A 100 16.53 -4.28 -10.01
N LEU A 101 15.61 -3.61 -9.31
CA LEU A 101 14.46 -4.21 -8.63
C LEU A 101 13.26 -4.47 -9.58
N PHE A 102 13.30 -3.92 -10.80
CA PHE A 102 12.25 -4.01 -11.82
C PHE A 102 12.83 -4.49 -13.14
#